data_AF-A0A602Z4S9-F1
#
_entry.id   AF-A0A602Z4S9-F1
#
_cell.length_a   1.000
_cell.length_b   1.000
_cell.length_c   1.000
_cell.angle_alpha   90.00
_cell.angle_beta   90.00
_cell.angle_gamma   90.00
#
_symmetry.space_group_name_H-M   'P 1'
#
loop_
_entity.id
_entity.type
_entity.pdbx_description
1 polymer ?
#
loop_
_entity_poly.entity_id
_entity_poly.type
_entity_poly.pdbx_seq_one_letter_code
_entity_poly.pdbx_strand_id
1 'polypeptide(L)' 'MKSQQIACAMDIDLNKLREDKEQYDTFTAAVSKGRAKGEAEIRSLLFKRAREGDSVAIRELLNYR' A
#
# COMPACT_ATOMS: atom_id res chain seq x y z
N MET A 1 1.26 -3.59 4.43
CA MET A 1 1.53 -2.48 5.38
C MET A 1 0.24 -2.10 6.10
N LYS A 2 0.17 -2.12 7.43
CA LYS A 2 -1.06 -1.80 8.21
C LYS A 2 -1.21 -0.28 8.40
N SER A 3 -2.44 0.21 8.56
CA SER A 3 -2.70 1.67 8.65
C SER A 3 -2.07 2.29 9.90
N GLN A 4 -1.93 1.50 10.96
CA GLN A 4 -1.20 1.85 12.19
C GLN A 4 0.29 2.12 11.95
N GLN A 5 0.94 1.35 11.08
CA GLN A 5 2.34 1.56 10.75
C GLN A 5 2.54 2.86 9.96
N ILE A 6 1.59 3.16 9.07
CA ILE A 6 1.60 4.41 8.30
C ILE A 6 1.40 5.60 9.24
N ALA A 7 0.42 5.53 10.15
CA ALA A 7 0.20 6.58 11.12
C ALA A 7 1.41 6.79 12.04
N CYS A 8 2.02 5.70 12.53
CA CYS A 8 3.24 5.76 13.33
C CYS A 8 4.41 6.42 12.57
N ALA A 9 4.63 6.04 11.30
CA ALA A 9 5.68 6.64 10.47
C ALA A 9 5.44 8.11 10.12
N MET A 10 4.20 8.58 10.25
CA MET A 10 3.80 9.97 10.00
C MET A 10 3.60 10.78 11.28
N ASP A 11 3.95 10.21 12.45
CA ASP A 11 3.70 10.79 13.78
C ASP A 11 2.23 11.21 14.01
N ILE A 12 1.29 10.47 13.41
CA ILE A 12 -0.15 10.68 13.55
C ILE A 12 -0.69 9.87 14.74
N ASP A 13 -1.28 10.58 15.71
CA ASP A 13 -2.02 9.96 16.80
C ASP A 13 -3.40 9.49 16.33
N LEU A 14 -3.53 8.19 16.08
CA LEU A 14 -4.79 7.58 15.63
C LEU A 14 -5.92 7.67 16.66
N ASN A 15 -5.62 7.78 17.95
CA ASN A 15 -6.67 7.89 18.96
C ASN A 15 -7.33 9.26 18.86
N LYS A 16 -6.54 10.32 18.74
CA LYS A 16 -7.05 11.68 18.49
C LYS A 16 -7.74 11.79 17.13
N LEU A 17 -7.15 11.19 16.09
CA LEU A 17 -7.73 11.23 14.75
C LEU A 17 -9.13 10.58 14.70
N ARG A 18 -9.40 9.57 15.54
CA ARG A 18 -10.70 8.90 15.61
C ARG A 18 -11.80 9.73 16.28
N GLU A 19 -11.43 10.77 17.02
CA GLU A 19 -12.39 11.70 17.63
C GLU A 19 -13.06 12.58 16.56
N ASP A 20 -12.38 12.78 15.42
CA ASP A 20 -12.91 13.46 14.24
C ASP A 20 -13.15 12.44 13.11
N LYS A 21 -14.42 12.09 12.91
CA LYS A 21 -14.82 11.11 11.89
C LYS A 21 -14.42 11.52 10.48
N GLU A 22 -14.51 12.80 10.14
CA GLU A 22 -14.23 13.28 8.79
C GLU A 22 -12.73 13.20 8.49
N GLN A 23 -11.89 13.59 9.45
CA GLN A 23 -10.44 13.44 9.33
C GLN A 23 -10.01 11.97 9.29
N TYR A 24 -10.65 11.11 10.09
CA TYR A 24 -10.39 9.67 10.05
C TYR A 24 -10.76 9.05 8.70
N ASP A 25 -11.93 9.38 8.14
CA ASP A 25 -12.37 8.90 6.83
C ASP A 25 -11.43 9.41 5.72
N THR A 26 -10.98 10.66 5.82
CA THR A 26 -9.99 11.24 4.89
C THR A 26 -8.65 10.50 4.94
N PHE A 27 -8.14 10.24 6.14
CA PHE A 27 -6.90 9.48 6.33
C PHE A 27 -7.01 8.06 5.78
N THR A 28 -8.08 7.35 6.10
CA THR A 28 -8.25 5.96 5.63
C THR A 28 -8.41 5.90 4.11
N ALA A 29 -9.11 6.86 3.50
CA ALA A 29 -9.22 6.98 2.05
C ALA A 29 -7.85 7.26 1.40
N ALA A 30 -7.05 8.17 1.97
CA ALA A 30 -5.70 8.46 1.49
C ALA A 30 -4.78 7.23 1.57
N VAL A 31 -4.81 6.51 2.70
CA VAL A 31 -4.07 5.26 2.90
C VAL A 31 -4.47 4.21 1.86
N SER A 32 -5.78 4.05 1.62
CA SER A 32 -6.30 3.09 0.64
C SER A 32 -5.82 3.40 -0.77
N LYS A 33 -5.93 4.68 -1.21
CA LYS A 33 -5.43 5.14 -2.51
C LYS A 33 -3.93 4.94 -2.66
N GLY A 34 -3.16 5.29 -1.63
CA GLY A 34 -1.71 5.12 -1.62
C GLY A 34 -1.29 3.65 -1.76
N ARG A 35 -1.99 2.74 -1.08
CA ARG A 35 -1.76 1.28 -1.22
C ARG A 35 -2.05 0.78 -2.62
N ALA A 36 -3.22 1.12 -3.16
CA ALA A 36 -3.61 0.69 -4.50
C ALA A 36 -2.59 1.17 -5.56
N LYS A 37 -2.12 2.42 -5.43
CA LYS A 37 -1.08 2.96 -6.31
C LYS A 37 0.25 2.22 -6.17
N GLY A 38 0.75 2.05 -4.94
CA GLY A 38 2.02 1.36 -4.70
C GLY A 38 1.99 -0.10 -5.15
N GLU A 39 0.86 -0.79 -4.96
CA GLU A 39 0.62 -2.14 -5.47
C GLU A 39 0.65 -2.19 -7.00
N ALA A 40 -0.01 -1.25 -7.68
CA ALA A 40 0.02 -1.16 -9.13
C ALA A 40 1.45 -0.91 -9.66
N GLU A 41 2.22 -0.04 -9.00
CA GLU A 41 3.62 0.24 -9.34
C GLU A 41 4.51 -1.00 -9.16
N ILE A 42 4.38 -1.71 -8.03
CA ILE A 42 5.12 -2.95 -7.78
C ILE A 42 4.77 -4.00 -8.83
N ARG A 43 3.47 -4.22 -9.12
CA ARG A 43 3.04 -5.17 -10.15
C ARG A 43 3.61 -4.79 -11.52
N SER A 44 3.56 -3.52 -11.90
CA SER A 44 4.13 -3.04 -13.17
C SER A 44 5.63 -3.35 -13.28
N LEU A 45 6.39 -3.11 -12.22
CA LEU A 45 7.82 -3.42 -12.18
C LEU A 45 8.09 -4.93 -12.25
N LEU A 46 7.33 -5.73 -11.50
CA LEU A 46 7.42 -7.19 -11.55
C LEU A 46 7.13 -7.71 -12.96
N PHE A 47 6.12 -7.17 -13.65
CA PHE A 47 5.82 -7.54 -15.04
C PHE A 47 6.99 -7.24 -15.99
N LYS A 48 7.64 -6.09 -15.85
CA LYS A 48 8.81 -5.75 -16.67
C LYS A 48 9.95 -6.75 -16.46
N ARG A 49 10.29 -7.04 -15.21
CA ARG A 49 11.35 -8.01 -14.85
C ARG A 49 11.00 -9.43 -15.30
N ALA A 50 9.75 -9.84 -15.15
CA ALA A 50 9.28 -11.13 -15.62
C ALA A 50 9.42 -11.29 -17.14
N ARG A 51 9.14 -10.23 -17.92
CA ARG A 51 9.36 -10.23 -19.38
C ARG A 51 10.83 -10.36 -19.77
N GLU A 52 11.75 -9.92 -18.90
CA GLU A 52 13.20 -10.09 -19.07
C GLU A 52 13.71 -11.47 -18.62
N GLY A 53 12.82 -12.34 -18.12
CA GLY A 53 13.15 -13.70 -17.70
C GLY A 53 13.47 -13.85 -16.21
N ASP A 54 13.22 -12.84 -15.38
CA ASP A 54 13.38 -12.93 -13.92
C ASP A 54 12.37 -13.92 -13.32
N SER A 55 12.85 -15.12 -13.00
CA SER A 55 12.04 -16.22 -12.46
C SER A 55 11.45 -15.92 -11.09
N VAL A 56 12.10 -15.07 -10.29
CA VAL A 56 11.56 -14.60 -9.01
C VAL A 56 10.38 -13.69 -9.28
N ALA A 57 10.52 -12.72 -10.19
CA ALA A 57 9.42 -11.82 -10.54
C ALA A 57 8.19 -12.57 -11.08
N ILE A 58 8.39 -13.61 -11.90
CA ILE A 58 7.32 -14.50 -12.39
C ILE A 58 6.62 -15.19 -11.20
N ARG A 59 7.39 -15.76 -10.27
CA ARG A 59 6.83 -16.44 -9.10
C ARG A 59 6.02 -15.48 -8.21
N GLU A 60 6.54 -14.29 -7.96
CA GLU A 60 5.84 -13.30 -7.13
C GLU A 60 4.52 -12.83 -7.80
N LEU A 61 4.48 -12.72 -9.13
CA LEU A 61 3.23 -12.44 -9.86
C LEU A 61 2.22 -13.59 -9.79
N LEU A 62 2.67 -14.85 -9.81
CA LEU A 62 1.80 -16.03 -9.69
C LEU A 62 1.23 -16.22 -8.29
N ASN A 63 1.96 -15.78 -7.26
CA ASN A 63 1.54 -15.83 -5.86
C ASN A 63 0.68 -14.63 -5.44
N TYR A 64 0.46 -13.67 -6.34
CA TYR A 64 -0.37 -12.49 -6.08
C TYR A 64 -1.86 -12.89 -6.08
N ARG A 65 -2.37 -13.34 -4.93
CA ARG A 65 -3.80 -13.59 -4.67
C ARG A 65 -4.42 -12.50 -3.81
#